data_AF-A0A2K3MII8-F1
#
_entry.id   AF-A0A2K3MII8-F1
#
_cell.length_a   1.000
_cell.length_b   1.000
_cell.length_c   1.000
_cell.angle_alpha   90.00
_cell.angle_beta   90.00
_cell.angle_gamma   90.00
#
_symmetry.space_group_name_H-M   'P 1'
#
loop_
_entity.id
_entity.type
_entity.pdbx_description
1 polymer ?
#
loop_
_entity_poly.entity_id
_entity_poly.type
_entity_poly.pdbx_seq_one_letter_code
_entity_poly.pdbx_strand_id
1 'polypeptide(L)'
;TLQDLAANPKCSVLLARDPEDRTDLVITLHGDAVFVPEKDNAAIRAAYLARHPNAFWVDFGDFRFVRIEPKVVRFVSGVATALLGSGEFNGDEYKSAKVDPIAQFSKPVA
;
A
#
# COMPACT_ATOMS: atom_id res chain seq x y z
N THR A 1 9.58 12.65 0.54
CA THR A 1 10.73 12.25 1.38
C THR A 1 10.27 12.04 2.82
N LEU A 2 11.10 11.46 3.71
CA LEU A 2 10.75 11.35 5.14
C LEU A 2 10.57 12.72 5.81
N GLN A 3 11.28 13.74 5.32
CA GLN A 3 11.12 15.13 5.79
C GLN A 3 9.75 15.70 5.41
N ASP A 4 9.28 15.43 4.19
CA ASP A 4 7.96 15.86 3.74
C ASP A 4 6.85 15.23 4.59
N LEU A 5 6.96 13.93 4.89
CA LEU A 5 5.98 13.23 5.72
C LEU A 5 6.00 13.68 7.19
N ALA A 6 7.16 14.14 7.69
CA ALA A 6 7.27 14.72 9.02
C ALA A 6 6.67 16.13 9.09
N ALA A 7 6.77 16.90 8.00
CA ALA A 7 6.18 18.24 7.91
C ALA A 7 4.68 18.21 7.62
N ASN A 8 4.23 17.27 6.78
CA ASN A 8 2.84 17.06 6.44
C ASN A 8 2.55 15.56 6.29
N PRO A 9 1.80 14.96 7.22
CA PRO A 9 1.52 13.53 7.16
C PRO A 9 0.60 13.15 6.00
N LYS A 10 -0.13 14.10 5.40
CA LYS A 10 -1.06 13.81 4.30
C LYS A 10 -0.28 13.38 3.06
N CYS A 11 -0.51 12.15 2.64
CA CYS A 11 0.14 11.55 1.49
C CYS A 11 -0.81 10.67 0.70
N SER A 12 -0.36 10.24 -0.47
CA SER A 12 -1.06 9.26 -1.29
C SER A 12 -0.07 8.31 -1.94
N VAL A 13 -0.48 7.06 -2.09
CA VAL A 13 0.30 6.00 -2.73
C VAL A 13 -0.46 5.51 -3.95
N LEU A 14 0.23 5.51 -5.09
CA LEU A 14 -0.24 4.92 -6.33
C LEU A 14 0.29 3.49 -6.41
N LEU A 15 -0.61 2.52 -6.63
CA LEU A 15 -0.29 1.13 -6.88
C LEU A 15 -0.83 0.77 -8.26
N ALA A 16 0.05 0.35 -9.16
CA ALA A 16 -0.31 -0.26 -10.43
C ALA A 16 -0.07 -1.77 -10.34
N ARG A 17 -1.01 -2.57 -10.87
CA ARG A 17 -0.83 -4.02 -10.96
C ARG A 17 0.31 -4.36 -11.91
N ASP A 18 0.31 -3.75 -13.08
CA ASP A 18 1.43 -3.72 -14.01
C ASP A 18 1.80 -2.24 -14.27
N PRO A 19 3.01 -1.78 -13.92
CA PRO A 19 3.42 -0.39 -14.12
C PRO A 19 3.62 -0.03 -15.60
N GLU A 20 3.79 -1.01 -16.50
CA GLU A 20 3.91 -0.77 -17.94
C GLU A 20 2.56 -0.76 -18.65
N ASP A 21 1.54 -1.44 -18.09
CA ASP A 21 0.18 -1.45 -18.63
C ASP A 21 -0.70 -0.34 -18.05
N ARG A 22 -0.91 0.71 -18.84
CA ARG A 22 -1.77 1.85 -18.46
C ARG A 22 -3.26 1.54 -18.50
N THR A 23 -3.66 0.41 -19.07
CA THR A 23 -5.06 -0.02 -19.18
C THR A 23 -5.48 -0.91 -18.00
N ASP A 24 -4.53 -1.43 -17.24
CA ASP A 24 -4.78 -2.27 -16.07
C ASP A 24 -5.23 -1.43 -14.85
N LEU A 25 -5.56 -2.12 -13.76
CA LEU A 25 -6.03 -1.55 -12.51
C LEU A 25 -4.93 -0.72 -11.83
N VAL A 26 -5.26 0.55 -11.61
CA VAL A 26 -4.48 1.51 -10.82
C VAL A 26 -5.28 1.92 -9.60
N ILE A 27 -4.66 1.82 -8.42
CA ILE A 27 -5.25 2.15 -7.13
C ILE A 27 -4.48 3.32 -6.52
N THR A 28 -5.19 4.37 -6.12
CA THR A 28 -4.65 5.49 -5.36
C THR A 28 -5.20 5.45 -3.94
N LEU A 29 -4.34 5.18 -2.97
CA LEU A 29 -4.68 5.23 -1.55
C LEU A 29 -4.25 6.58 -0.98
N HIS A 30 -5.20 7.36 -0.47
CA HIS A 30 -4.93 8.60 0.26
C HIS A 30 -5.04 8.36 1.77
N GLY A 31 -4.12 8.93 2.53
CA GLY A 31 -4.08 8.73 3.97
C GLY A 31 -3.07 9.64 4.67
N ASP A 32 -2.85 9.36 5.95
CA ASP A 32 -1.85 10.03 6.76
C ASP A 32 -0.72 9.07 7.10
N ALA A 33 0.51 9.51 6.86
CA ALA A 33 1.72 8.81 7.26
C ALA A 33 1.94 8.99 8.77
N VAL A 34 1.93 7.89 9.49
CA VAL A 34 2.17 7.82 10.93
C VAL A 34 3.46 7.04 11.18
N PHE A 35 4.39 7.65 11.90
CA PHE A 35 5.59 6.97 12.36
C PHE A 35 5.21 5.91 13.39
N VAL A 36 5.65 4.67 13.15
CA VAL A 36 5.32 3.55 14.03
C VAL A 36 6.10 3.71 15.34
N PRO A 37 5.42 3.66 16.50
CA PRO A 37 6.11 3.71 17.79
C PRO A 37 6.86 2.41 18.05
N GLU A 38 7.94 2.48 18.82
CA GLU A 38 8.86 1.36 19.05
C GLU A 38 8.17 0.09 19.59
N LYS A 39 7.12 0.26 20.41
CA LYS A 39 6.30 -0.84 20.93
C LYS A 39 5.66 -1.72 19.84
N ASP A 40 5.37 -1.16 18.68
CA ASP A 40 4.70 -1.84 17.57
C ASP A 40 5.70 -2.31 16.49
N ASN A 41 6.98 -1.92 16.62
CA ASN A 41 8.01 -2.22 15.61
C ASN A 41 8.18 -3.71 15.36
N ALA A 42 8.13 -4.56 16.39
CA ALA A 42 8.33 -6.01 16.22
C ALA A 42 7.28 -6.62 15.28
N ALA A 43 6.01 -6.26 15.45
CA ALA A 43 4.92 -6.75 14.61
C ALA A 43 5.00 -6.21 13.19
N ILE A 44 5.28 -4.91 13.04
CA ILE A 44 5.41 -4.27 11.71
C ILE A 44 6.62 -4.80 10.95
N ARG A 45 7.75 -5.01 11.62
CA ARG A 45 8.95 -5.61 11.06
C ARG A 45 8.67 -7.02 10.53
N ALA A 46 8.00 -7.86 11.32
CA ALA A 46 7.63 -9.20 10.88
C ALA A 46 6.74 -9.17 9.62
N ALA A 47 5.74 -8.29 9.59
CA ALA A 47 4.87 -8.12 8.43
C ALA A 47 5.62 -7.58 7.19
N TYR A 48 6.59 -6.69 7.37
CA TYR A 48 7.41 -6.15 6.30
C TYR A 48 8.36 -7.19 5.72
N LEU A 49 9.09 -7.92 6.58
CA LEU A 49 10.03 -8.96 6.17
C LEU A 49 9.35 -10.17 5.52
N ALA A 50 8.10 -10.47 5.87
CA ALA A 50 7.31 -11.49 5.18
C ALA A 50 7.13 -11.16 3.67
N ARG A 51 7.11 -9.88 3.30
CA ARG A 51 7.03 -9.43 1.89
C ARG A 51 8.40 -9.13 1.29
N HIS A 52 9.35 -8.69 2.11
CA HIS A 52 10.70 -8.31 1.71
C HIS A 52 11.76 -9.05 2.56
N PRO A 53 11.97 -10.35 2.31
CA PRO A 53 12.84 -11.17 3.17
C PRO A 53 14.31 -10.71 3.18
N ASN A 54 14.75 -10.03 2.12
CA ASN A 54 16.12 -9.54 1.99
C ASN A 54 16.32 -8.12 2.56
N ALA A 55 15.31 -7.52 3.20
CA ALA A 55 15.39 -6.16 3.73
C ALA A 55 16.10 -6.11 5.09
N PHE A 56 17.37 -6.53 5.15
CA PHE A 56 18.15 -6.54 6.39
C PHE A 56 18.45 -5.13 6.94
N TRP A 57 18.39 -4.10 6.09
CA TRP A 57 18.65 -2.71 6.46
C TRP A 57 17.55 -2.07 7.33
N VAL A 58 16.39 -2.74 7.50
CA VAL A 58 15.30 -2.20 8.34
C VAL A 58 15.67 -2.07 9.81
N ASP A 59 16.75 -2.73 10.24
CA ASP A 59 17.29 -2.66 11.60
C ASP A 59 18.34 -1.55 11.77
N PHE A 60 18.70 -0.84 10.70
CA PHE A 60 19.64 0.28 10.77
C PHE A 60 18.96 1.54 11.31
N GLY A 61 19.70 2.33 12.11
CA GLY A 61 19.15 3.48 12.84
C GLY A 61 18.70 4.66 11.99
N ASP A 62 19.02 4.67 10.70
CA ASP A 62 18.54 5.63 9.70
C ASP A 62 17.16 5.25 9.11
N PHE A 63 16.70 4.01 9.30
CA PHE A 63 15.40 3.54 8.84
C PHE A 63 14.34 3.63 9.94
N ARG A 64 13.13 4.00 9.54
CA ARG A 64 11.96 4.03 10.42
C ARG A 64 10.76 3.45 9.69
N PHE A 65 9.96 2.68 10.41
CA PHE A 65 8.68 2.20 9.89
C PHE A 65 7.66 3.34 9.89
N VAL A 66 6.99 3.51 8.75
CA VAL A 66 5.90 4.46 8.56
C VAL A 66 4.69 3.68 8.09
N ARG A 67 3.56 3.86 8.77
CA ARG A 67 2.28 3.28 8.39
C ARG A 67 1.41 4.37 7.80
N ILE A 68 0.84 4.13 6.63
CA ILE A 68 -0.14 5.03 6.03
C ILE A 68 -1.52 4.58 6.48
N GLU A 69 -2.23 5.43 7.21
CA GLU A 69 -3.59 5.17 7.65
C GLU A 69 -4.57 5.59 6.55
N PRO A 70 -5.22 4.62 5.87
CA PRO A 70 -6.06 4.92 4.71
C PRO A 70 -7.31 5.70 5.13
N LYS A 71 -7.57 6.80 4.42
CA LYS A 71 -8.78 7.61 4.53
C LYS A 71 -9.74 7.35 3.37
N VAL A 72 -9.20 7.32 2.16
CA VAL A 72 -9.95 7.02 0.95
C VAL A 72 -9.07 6.23 -0.01
N VAL A 73 -9.64 5.19 -0.60
CA VAL A 73 -8.99 4.36 -1.61
C VAL A 73 -9.76 4.52 -2.90
N ARG A 74 -9.10 4.99 -3.95
CA ARG A 74 -9.68 5.17 -5.27
C ARG A 74 -9.09 4.17 -6.23
N PHE A 75 -9.88 3.67 -7.16
CA PHE A 75 -9.38 2.82 -8.22
C PHE A 75 -9.90 3.26 -9.57
N VAL A 76 -9.08 3.03 -10.59
CA VAL A 76 -9.37 3.23 -11.99
C VAL A 76 -8.84 2.02 -12.75
N SER A 77 -9.61 1.49 -13.67
CA SER A 77 -9.24 0.36 -14.53
C SER A 77 -9.76 0.61 -15.94
N GLY A 78 -9.08 0.07 -16.94
CA GLY A 78 -9.52 0.15 -18.33
C GLY A 78 -9.38 1.54 -18.95
N VAL A 79 -8.40 2.34 -18.51
CA VAL A 79 -8.16 3.68 -19.09
C VAL A 79 -7.92 3.55 -20.59
N ALA A 80 -8.58 4.40 -21.38
CA ALA A 80 -8.54 4.37 -22.85
C ALA A 80 -9.06 3.04 -23.49
N THR A 81 -9.86 2.27 -22.75
CA THR A 81 -10.59 1.10 -23.25
C THR A 81 -12.11 1.30 -23.17
N ALA A 82 -12.88 0.41 -23.81
CA ALA A 82 -14.34 0.43 -23.69
C ALA A 82 -14.87 0.04 -22.29
N LEU A 83 -14.01 -0.50 -21.42
CA LEU A 83 -14.34 -1.03 -20.09
C LEU A 83 -13.79 -0.12 -18.98
N LEU A 84 -13.98 1.19 -19.10
CA LEU A 84 -13.58 2.13 -18.06
C LEU A 84 -14.40 1.92 -16.79
N GLY A 85 -13.74 1.46 -15.73
CA GLY A 85 -14.31 1.32 -14.40
C GLY A 85 -13.59 2.22 -13.40
N SER A 86 -14.33 2.93 -12.56
CA SER A 86 -13.77 3.70 -11.46
C SER A 86 -14.67 3.66 -10.23
N GLY A 87 -14.07 3.90 -9.08
CA GLY A 87 -14.80 3.95 -7.81
C GLY A 87 -13.92 4.41 -6.66
N GLU A 88 -14.55 4.62 -5.52
CA GLU A 88 -13.88 4.96 -4.28
C GLU A 88 -14.47 4.17 -3.11
N PHE A 89 -13.61 3.89 -2.14
CA PHE A 89 -13.95 3.28 -0.86
C PHE A 89 -13.45 4.17 0.26
N ASN A 90 -14.23 4.31 1.31
CA ASN A 90 -13.76 4.97 2.53
C ASN A 90 -12.81 4.05 3.32
N GLY A 91 -12.12 4.61 4.31
CA GLY A 91 -11.13 3.87 5.12
C GLY A 91 -11.72 2.67 5.88
N ASP A 92 -12.99 2.72 6.28
CA ASP A 92 -13.64 1.65 7.05
C ASP A 92 -14.13 0.52 6.14
N GLU A 93 -14.66 0.86 4.96
CA GLU A 93 -14.98 -0.09 3.89
C GLU A 93 -13.72 -0.86 3.47
N TYR A 94 -12.60 -0.15 3.28
CA TYR A 94 -11.33 -0.78 2.92
C TYR A 94 -10.82 -1.72 4.03
N LYS A 95 -10.91 -1.31 5.30
CA LYS A 95 -10.43 -2.13 6.45
C LYS A 95 -11.33 -3.32 6.76
N SER A 96 -12.63 -3.22 6.49
CA SER A 96 -13.59 -4.31 6.72
C SER A 96 -13.57 -5.37 5.61
N ALA A 97 -13.04 -5.02 4.43
CA ALA A 97 -12.81 -5.97 3.35
C ALA A 97 -11.79 -7.05 3.75
N LYS A 98 -12.02 -8.28 3.29
CA LYS A 98 -11.11 -9.41 3.49
C LYS A 98 -10.26 -9.60 2.25
N VAL A 99 -8.96 -9.79 2.47
CA VAL A 99 -8.04 -10.18 1.38
C VAL A 99 -8.45 -11.56 0.88
N ASP A 100 -8.50 -11.71 -0.44
CA ASP A 100 -8.81 -12.99 -1.09
C ASP A 100 -7.76 -14.05 -0.68
N PRO A 101 -8.18 -15.18 -0.07
CA PRO A 101 -7.26 -16.20 0.43
C PRO A 101 -6.61 -17.03 -0.69
N ILE A 102 -7.10 -16.97 -1.92
CA ILE A 102 -6.59 -17.69 -3.09
C ILE A 102 -5.57 -16.84 -3.85
N ALA A 103 -5.67 -15.50 -3.79
CA ALA A 103 -4.76 -14.59 -4.49
C ALA A 103 -3.27 -14.80 -4.14
N GLN A 104 -2.95 -15.31 -2.94
CA GLN A 104 -1.59 -15.64 -2.53
C GLN A 104 -0.92 -16.73 -3.37
N PHE A 105 -1.70 -17.57 -4.07
CA PHE A 105 -1.22 -18.65 -4.94
C PHE A 105 -1.05 -18.21 -6.41
N SER A 106 -1.31 -16.94 -6.74
CA SER A 106 -1.27 -16.45 -8.13
C SER A 106 0.12 -16.48 -8.77
N LYS A 107 1.19 -16.22 -8.01
CA LYS A 107 2.58 -16.23 -8.53
C LYS A 107 3.08 -17.62 -8.99
N PRO A 108 2.88 -18.72 -8.25
CA PRO A 108 3.33 -20.05 -8.68
C PRO A 108 2.48 -20.71 -9.79
N VAL A 109 1.39 -20.07 -10.24
CA VAL A 109 0.46 -20.63 -11.26
C VAL A 109 0.57 -19.91 -12.62
N ALA A 110 1.58 -19.06 -12.80
CA ALA A 110 1.87 -18.38 -14.07
C ALA A 110 2.71 -19.25 -15.02
#